data_AF-A0A930N2H1-F1
#
_entry.id   AF-A0A930N2H1-F1
#
_cell.length_a   1.000
_cell.length_b   1.000
_cell.length_c   1.000
_cell.angle_alpha   90.00
_cell.angle_beta   90.00
_cell.angle_gamma   90.00
#
_symmetry.space_group_name_H-M   'P 1'
#
loop_
_entity.id
_entity.type
_entity.pdbx_description
1 polymer ?
#
loop_
_entity_poly.entity_id
_entity_poly.type
_entity_poly.pdbx_seq_one_letter_code
_entity_poly.pdbx_strand_id
1 'polypeptide(L)'
;MSWTASKPEEIDYLVYSGTRTPTDQGGINNSFSFKNFRLGVYVYYSFGGVKRLPEQFATKYNDYQVMGKEFNRRWLRAGDEERTNVPVIATDAHRQANPYLSNAYTNYNKSDVRVAKTDYVQLRDISLSYTVPKAFVDRLRLSSLALKLQASNVALLYADKKLNGALPYDYDYQPHSYIFTATVGL
;
A
#
# COMPACT_ATOMS: atom_id res chain seq x y z
N MET A 1 -1.25 31.28 -7.14
CA MET A 1 -0.91 30.78 -8.49
C MET A 1 -2.17 30.28 -9.14
N SER A 2 -2.75 31.05 -10.05
CA SER A 2 -3.88 30.62 -10.88
C SER A 2 -3.33 29.90 -12.11
N TRP A 3 -3.72 28.64 -12.30
CA TRP A 3 -3.38 27.90 -13.50
C TRP A 3 -4.42 28.23 -14.58
N THR A 4 -4.02 28.97 -15.61
CA THR A 4 -4.85 29.18 -16.81
C THR A 4 -4.35 28.23 -17.88
N ALA A 5 -5.14 27.20 -18.18
CA ALA A 5 -4.83 26.23 -19.21
C ALA A 5 -5.11 26.81 -20.60
N SER A 6 -4.28 26.45 -21.58
CA SER A 6 -4.24 27.04 -22.92
C SER A 6 -5.42 26.69 -23.82
N LYS A 7 -6.23 25.69 -23.45
CA LYS A 7 -7.46 25.27 -24.14
C LYS A 7 -8.48 24.71 -23.13
N PRO A 8 -9.57 25.44 -22.82
CA PRO A 8 -10.57 25.03 -21.82
C PRO A 8 -11.26 23.70 -22.17
N GLU A 9 -11.54 23.47 -23.46
CA GLU A 9 -12.28 22.30 -23.95
C GLU A 9 -11.54 20.97 -23.77
N GLU A 10 -10.20 20.98 -23.68
CA GLU A 10 -9.39 19.77 -23.46
C GLU A 10 -9.40 19.31 -21.99
N ILE A 11 -9.87 20.16 -21.07
CA ILE A 11 -9.88 19.91 -19.61
C ILE A 11 -11.25 19.42 -19.14
N ASP A 12 -12.32 19.67 -19.89
CA ASP A 12 -13.68 19.27 -19.53
C ASP A 12 -13.83 17.74 -19.38
N TYR A 13 -13.00 16.96 -20.08
CA TYR A 13 -12.97 15.50 -19.97
C TYR A 13 -12.11 14.99 -18.80
N LEU A 14 -11.38 15.86 -18.09
CA LEU A 14 -10.48 15.50 -17.01
C LEU A 14 -11.16 15.66 -15.64
N VAL A 15 -11.28 14.55 -14.92
CA VAL A 15 -11.79 14.55 -13.55
C VAL A 15 -10.64 14.63 -12.56
N TYR A 16 -10.68 15.61 -11.65
CA TYR A 16 -9.74 15.69 -10.55
C TYR A 16 -9.93 14.50 -9.60
N SER A 17 -8.93 13.63 -9.51
CA SER A 17 -9.01 12.39 -8.74
C SER A 17 -8.45 12.49 -7.31
N GLY A 18 -7.82 13.61 -6.95
CA GLY A 18 -7.13 13.81 -5.67
C GLY A 18 -5.62 14.05 -5.83
N THR A 19 -4.90 14.06 -4.70
CA THR A 19 -3.45 14.26 -4.67
C THR A 19 -2.70 12.93 -4.57
N ARG A 20 -1.55 12.84 -5.26
CA ARG A 20 -0.64 11.69 -5.11
C ARG A 20 0.05 11.70 -3.75
N THR A 21 0.33 12.89 -3.23
CA THR A 21 0.87 13.07 -1.88
C THR A 21 -0.28 12.98 -0.86
N PRO A 22 -0.16 12.16 0.19
CA PRO A 22 -1.18 12.08 1.23
C PRO A 22 -1.27 13.41 1.98
N THR A 23 -2.49 13.87 2.22
CA THR A 23 -2.77 15.13 2.94
C THR A 23 -2.54 14.99 4.43
N ASP A 24 -2.91 13.83 5.00
CA ASP A 24 -2.93 13.60 6.42
C ASP A 24 -2.03 12.42 6.76
N GLN A 25 -0.90 12.72 7.41
CA GLN A 25 0.07 11.72 7.80
C GLN A 25 0.42 11.92 9.27
N GLY A 26 0.58 10.83 9.98
CA GLY A 26 0.94 10.90 11.38
C GLY A 26 1.19 9.52 11.98
N GLY A 27 1.44 9.52 13.28
CA GLY A 27 1.63 8.28 14.00
C GLY A 27 1.31 8.46 15.48
N ILE A 28 0.93 7.35 16.10
CA ILE A 28 0.62 7.25 17.51
C ILE A 28 1.70 6.38 18.14
N ASN A 29 2.47 6.97 19.05
CA ASN A 29 3.45 6.27 19.84
C ASN A 29 2.90 6.00 21.24
N ASN A 30 2.71 4.74 21.58
CA ASN A 30 2.23 4.29 22.88
C ASN A 30 3.38 3.65 23.65
N SER A 31 3.58 4.08 24.89
CA SER A 31 4.59 3.51 25.77
C SER A 31 3.93 3.06 27.07
N PHE A 32 3.94 1.76 27.30
CA PHE A 32 3.42 1.13 28.51
C PHE A 32 4.60 0.66 29.35
N SER A 33 4.67 1.08 30.59
CA SER A 33 5.65 0.59 31.56
C SER A 33 4.94 -0.13 32.69
N PHE A 34 5.31 -1.39 32.92
CA PHE A 34 4.79 -2.17 34.03
C PHE A 34 5.93 -2.90 34.73
N LYS A 35 6.23 -2.48 35.97
CA LYS A 35 7.38 -2.97 36.75
C LYS A 35 8.67 -2.87 35.93
N ASN A 36 9.26 -4.01 35.62
CA ASN A 36 10.52 -4.14 34.89
C ASN A 36 10.33 -4.31 33.39
N PHE A 37 9.07 -4.33 32.91
CA PHE A 37 8.74 -4.42 31.49
C PHE A 37 8.39 -3.04 30.94
N ARG A 38 8.83 -2.77 29.72
CA ARG A 38 8.39 -1.63 28.92
C ARG A 38 8.02 -2.10 27.52
N LEU A 39 6.81 -1.78 27.10
CA LEU A 39 6.27 -2.05 25.77
C LEU A 39 6.09 -0.72 25.05
N GLY A 40 6.81 -0.52 23.95
CA GLY A 40 6.60 0.57 23.01
C GLY A 40 5.88 0.06 21.77
N VAL A 41 4.81 0.74 21.35
CA VAL A 41 4.02 0.43 20.15
C VAL A 41 3.86 1.70 19.32
N TYR A 42 4.36 1.67 18.09
CA TYR A 42 4.25 2.77 17.14
C TYR A 42 3.37 2.37 15.97
N VAL A 43 2.23 3.05 15.84
CA VAL A 43 1.29 2.90 14.72
C VAL A 43 1.40 4.13 13.83
N TYR A 44 1.61 3.92 12.54
CA TYR A 44 1.66 4.98 11.54
C TYR A 44 0.40 4.94 10.68
N TYR A 45 -0.11 6.11 10.30
CA TYR A 45 -1.24 6.24 9.39
C TYR A 45 -0.94 7.28 8.30
N SER A 46 -1.53 7.05 7.12
CA SER A 46 -1.44 7.94 5.97
C SER A 46 -2.75 7.92 5.22
N PHE A 47 -3.37 9.09 5.05
CA PHE A 47 -4.69 9.28 4.45
C PHE A 47 -4.71 10.43 3.46
N GLY A 48 -5.66 10.39 2.53
CA GLY A 48 -5.92 11.43 1.55
C GLY A 48 -5.05 11.34 0.29
N GLY A 49 -4.30 10.25 0.15
CA GLY A 49 -3.55 9.96 -1.06
C GLY A 49 -4.35 9.11 -2.04
N VAL A 50 -4.14 9.35 -3.33
CA VAL A 50 -4.65 8.51 -4.40
C VAL A 50 -3.55 8.12 -5.37
N LYS A 51 -3.64 6.92 -5.94
CA LYS A 51 -2.73 6.42 -6.95
C LYS A 51 -3.51 5.77 -8.07
N ARG A 52 -3.08 6.04 -9.30
CA ARG A 52 -3.58 5.33 -10.48
C ARG A 52 -2.84 4.01 -10.59
N LEU A 53 -3.58 2.93 -10.77
CA LEU A 53 -3.02 1.59 -10.95
C LEU A 53 -2.18 1.54 -12.24
N PRO A 54 -1.08 0.75 -12.26
CA PRO A 54 -0.18 0.66 -13.42
C PRO A 54 -0.94 0.25 -14.67
N GLU A 55 -0.67 0.82 -15.83
CA GLU A 55 -1.39 0.46 -17.06
C GLU A 55 -1.18 -1.02 -17.41
N GLN A 56 -2.27 -1.79 -17.48
CA GLN A 56 -2.22 -3.24 -17.74
C GLN A 56 -3.14 -3.68 -18.88
N PHE A 57 -4.11 -2.86 -19.29
CA PHE A 57 -5.06 -3.23 -20.32
C PHE A 57 -4.57 -2.80 -21.71
N ALA A 58 -4.51 -3.75 -22.64
CA ALA A 58 -4.09 -3.53 -24.01
C ALA A 58 -4.97 -4.31 -24.99
N THR A 59 -4.89 -3.96 -26.27
CA THR A 59 -5.58 -4.69 -27.36
C THR A 59 -4.92 -6.03 -27.68
N LYS A 60 -3.63 -6.16 -27.37
CA LYS A 60 -2.83 -7.36 -27.61
C LYS A 60 -2.00 -7.65 -26.37
N TYR A 61 -1.89 -8.92 -26.06
CA TYR A 61 -1.06 -9.42 -24.96
C TYR A 61 -0.10 -10.46 -25.52
N ASN A 62 1.05 -10.63 -24.86
CA ASN A 62 2.01 -11.68 -25.15
C ASN A 62 1.89 -12.79 -24.09
N ASP A 63 2.15 -14.03 -24.46
CA ASP A 63 2.05 -15.21 -23.58
C ASP A 63 3.01 -15.15 -22.38
N TYR A 64 4.05 -14.33 -22.47
CA TYR A 64 5.01 -14.08 -21.40
C TYR A 64 4.61 -12.93 -20.45
N GLN A 65 3.51 -12.21 -20.72
CA GLN A 65 3.10 -11.09 -19.87
C GLN A 65 2.35 -11.57 -18.63
N VAL A 66 2.81 -11.10 -17.46
CA VAL A 66 2.11 -11.33 -16.20
C VAL A 66 0.95 -10.35 -16.09
N MET A 67 -0.27 -10.87 -16.15
CA MET A 67 -1.49 -10.09 -15.95
C MET A 67 -1.79 -9.90 -14.47
N GLY A 68 -2.34 -8.73 -14.10
CA GLY A 68 -2.79 -8.49 -12.73
C GLY A 68 -3.98 -9.36 -12.34
N LYS A 69 -4.18 -9.54 -11.03
CA LYS A 69 -5.32 -10.30 -10.47
C LYS A 69 -6.68 -9.69 -10.86
N GLU A 70 -6.71 -8.43 -11.27
CA GLU A 70 -7.92 -7.75 -11.74
C GLU A 70 -8.57 -8.42 -12.95
N PHE A 71 -7.78 -9.08 -13.82
CA PHE A 71 -8.29 -9.80 -14.99
C PHE A 71 -9.19 -11.00 -14.63
N ASN A 72 -9.16 -11.49 -13.39
CA ASN A 72 -10.06 -12.55 -12.94
C ASN A 72 -11.52 -12.09 -12.84
N ARG A 73 -11.76 -10.77 -12.80
CA ARG A 73 -13.09 -10.17 -12.76
C ARG A 73 -13.48 -9.52 -14.09
N ARG A 74 -12.86 -9.92 -15.20
CA ARG A 74 -13.18 -9.37 -16.53
C ARG A 74 -14.55 -9.81 -17.03
N TRP A 75 -15.13 -9.05 -17.96
CA TRP A 75 -16.32 -9.47 -18.71
C TRP A 75 -16.04 -10.73 -19.52
N LEU A 76 -16.91 -11.72 -19.38
CA LEU A 76 -16.88 -12.97 -20.13
C LEU A 76 -18.23 -13.23 -20.82
N ARG A 77 -19.33 -12.84 -20.19
CA ARG A 77 -20.70 -13.08 -20.68
C ARG A 77 -21.54 -11.82 -20.53
N ALA A 78 -22.60 -11.73 -21.34
CA ALA A 78 -23.61 -10.68 -21.19
C ALA A 78 -24.17 -10.71 -19.75
N GLY A 79 -24.28 -9.53 -19.13
CA GLY A 79 -24.67 -9.36 -17.73
C GLY A 79 -23.51 -9.21 -16.74
N ASP A 80 -22.27 -9.51 -17.12
CA ASP A 80 -21.11 -9.23 -16.25
C ASP A 80 -20.91 -7.72 -16.02
N GLU A 81 -21.43 -6.89 -16.93
CA GLU A 81 -21.39 -5.42 -16.89
C GLU A 81 -22.05 -4.84 -15.63
N GLU A 82 -23.01 -5.55 -15.04
CA GLU A 82 -23.67 -5.15 -13.78
C GLU A 82 -22.81 -5.43 -12.54
N ARG A 83 -21.81 -6.31 -12.65
CA ARG A 83 -21.02 -6.82 -11.52
C ARG A 83 -19.59 -6.32 -11.49
N THR A 84 -19.03 -6.01 -12.65
CA THR A 84 -17.65 -5.58 -12.80
C THR A 84 -17.55 -4.59 -13.95
N ASN A 85 -16.51 -3.78 -13.92
CA ASN A 85 -16.18 -2.83 -14.98
C ASN A 85 -14.86 -3.19 -15.68
N VAL A 86 -14.29 -4.35 -15.36
CA VAL A 86 -13.03 -4.82 -15.95
C VAL A 86 -13.30 -5.31 -17.38
N PRO A 87 -12.65 -4.72 -18.39
CA PRO A 87 -12.93 -5.05 -19.78
C PRO A 87 -12.42 -6.46 -20.14
N VAL A 88 -13.08 -7.05 -21.15
CA VAL A 88 -12.67 -8.33 -21.73
C VAL A 88 -11.29 -8.22 -22.39
N ILE A 89 -10.61 -9.37 -22.54
CA ILE A 89 -9.41 -9.49 -23.39
C ILE A 89 -9.85 -9.54 -24.85
N ALA A 90 -9.36 -8.61 -25.68
CA ALA A 90 -9.76 -8.52 -27.08
C ALA A 90 -9.27 -9.71 -27.91
N THR A 91 -10.19 -10.32 -28.66
CA THR A 91 -9.88 -11.31 -29.70
C THR A 91 -9.53 -10.62 -31.02
N ASP A 92 -9.02 -11.38 -31.97
CA ASP A 92 -8.72 -10.92 -33.33
C ASP A 92 -9.95 -10.34 -34.02
N ALA A 93 -11.12 -10.97 -33.84
CA ALA A 93 -12.39 -10.49 -34.36
C ALA A 93 -12.76 -9.10 -33.79
N HIS A 94 -12.59 -8.88 -32.48
CA HIS A 94 -12.86 -7.58 -31.85
C HIS A 94 -11.97 -6.47 -32.42
N ARG A 95 -10.69 -6.78 -32.67
CA ARG A 95 -9.73 -5.82 -33.24
C ARG A 95 -10.02 -5.49 -34.70
N GLN A 96 -10.47 -6.48 -35.48
CA GLN A 96 -10.86 -6.26 -36.87
C GLN A 96 -12.17 -5.45 -36.97
N ALA A 97 -13.12 -5.71 -36.08
CA ALA A 97 -14.38 -4.98 -36.02
C ALA A 97 -14.21 -3.51 -35.57
N ASN A 98 -13.25 -3.24 -34.68
CA ASN A 98 -13.04 -1.90 -34.11
C ASN A 98 -11.57 -1.46 -34.21
N PRO A 99 -11.22 -0.65 -35.23
CA PRO A 99 -9.84 -0.17 -35.40
C PRO A 99 -9.37 0.77 -34.28
N TYR A 100 -10.30 1.42 -33.57
CA TYR A 100 -9.99 2.36 -32.47
C TYR A 100 -9.98 1.69 -31.08
N LEU A 101 -10.01 0.36 -31.00
CA LEU A 101 -10.08 -0.36 -29.74
C LEU A 101 -8.88 -0.07 -28.81
N SER A 102 -7.73 0.31 -29.37
CA SER A 102 -6.56 0.78 -28.59
C SER A 102 -6.86 2.01 -27.74
N ASN A 103 -7.65 2.94 -28.28
CA ASN A 103 -8.02 4.16 -27.57
C ASN A 103 -8.97 3.83 -26.41
N ALA A 104 -9.89 2.88 -26.60
CA ALA A 104 -10.80 2.44 -25.54
C ALA A 104 -10.05 1.84 -24.34
N TYR A 105 -9.09 0.93 -24.56
CA TYR A 105 -8.27 0.39 -23.47
C TYR A 105 -7.35 1.44 -22.83
N THR A 106 -6.81 2.37 -23.63
CA THR A 106 -6.01 3.49 -23.10
C THR A 106 -6.86 4.40 -22.21
N ASN A 107 -8.09 4.70 -22.62
CA ASN A 107 -9.02 5.51 -21.84
C ASN A 107 -9.41 4.78 -20.54
N TYR A 108 -9.65 3.47 -20.60
CA TYR A 108 -9.87 2.67 -19.40
C TYR A 108 -8.65 2.69 -18.47
N ASN A 109 -7.43 2.60 -19.01
CA ASN A 109 -6.20 2.68 -18.21
C ASN A 109 -6.05 4.00 -17.46
N LYS A 110 -6.48 5.11 -18.08
CA LYS A 110 -6.33 6.48 -17.58
C LYS A 110 -7.55 7.01 -16.83
N SER A 111 -8.67 6.30 -16.84
CA SER A 111 -9.90 6.72 -16.18
C SER A 111 -9.79 6.74 -14.65
N ASP A 112 -10.79 7.36 -14.04
CA ASP A 112 -11.04 7.41 -12.60
C ASP A 112 -11.35 6.01 -12.01
N VAL A 113 -11.91 5.10 -12.81
CA VAL A 113 -12.15 3.69 -12.43
C VAL A 113 -10.89 3.03 -11.88
N ARG A 114 -9.72 3.38 -12.46
CA ARG A 114 -8.41 2.83 -12.09
C ARG A 114 -7.66 3.65 -11.05
N VAL A 115 -8.35 4.58 -10.40
CA VAL A 115 -7.84 5.30 -9.24
C VAL A 115 -8.20 4.52 -7.98
N ALA A 116 -7.16 4.16 -7.21
CA ALA A 116 -7.26 3.54 -5.91
C ALA A 116 -6.80 4.53 -4.83
N LYS A 117 -7.42 4.48 -3.66
CA LYS A 117 -6.92 5.24 -2.51
C LYS A 117 -5.66 4.57 -1.99
N THR A 118 -4.69 5.37 -1.58
CA THR A 118 -3.46 4.90 -0.91
C THR A 118 -3.56 5.08 0.60
N ASP A 119 -4.78 5.02 1.13
CA ASP A 119 -5.06 5.15 2.55
C ASP A 119 -4.63 3.88 3.28
N TYR A 120 -3.80 4.02 4.31
CA TYR A 120 -3.34 2.87 5.08
C TYR A 120 -3.02 3.17 6.53
N VAL A 121 -3.11 2.11 7.34
CA VAL A 121 -2.65 2.09 8.74
C VAL A 121 -1.68 0.93 8.91
N GLN A 122 -0.52 1.21 9.47
CA GLN A 122 0.58 0.24 9.62
C GLN A 122 1.05 0.21 11.08
N LEU A 123 1.20 -1.00 11.62
CA LEU A 123 1.97 -1.22 12.84
C LEU A 123 3.46 -1.18 12.47
N ARG A 124 4.08 -0.03 12.74
CA ARG A 124 5.42 0.28 12.22
C ARG A 124 6.51 -0.23 13.13
N ASP A 125 6.39 -0.04 14.44
CA ASP A 125 7.35 -0.60 15.40
C ASP A 125 6.65 -1.16 16.63
N ILE A 126 7.13 -2.29 17.11
CA ILE A 126 6.82 -2.82 18.44
C ILE A 126 8.13 -3.15 19.14
N SER A 127 8.26 -2.73 20.39
CA SER A 127 9.43 -3.03 21.20
C SER A 127 9.03 -3.46 22.59
N LEU A 128 9.56 -4.59 23.04
CA LEU A 128 9.41 -5.07 24.40
C LEU A 128 10.79 -5.11 25.03
N SER A 129 10.97 -4.35 26.10
CA SER A 129 12.17 -4.43 26.92
C SER A 129 11.87 -4.91 28.33
N TYR A 130 12.82 -5.67 28.87
CA TYR A 130 12.82 -6.16 30.23
C TYR A 130 14.14 -5.84 30.91
N THR A 131 14.07 -5.12 32.02
CA THR A 131 15.24 -4.85 32.86
C THR A 131 15.30 -5.86 33.98
N VAL A 132 16.37 -6.66 34.05
CA VAL A 132 16.49 -7.69 35.07
C VAL A 132 16.67 -7.02 36.45
N PRO A 133 15.89 -7.40 37.48
CA PRO A 133 16.02 -6.82 38.81
C PRO A 133 17.42 -7.02 39.38
N LYS A 134 17.92 -6.01 40.08
CA LYS A 134 19.30 -5.98 40.63
C LYS A 134 19.65 -7.22 41.47
N ALA A 135 18.69 -7.73 42.26
CA ALA A 135 18.88 -8.94 43.06
C ALA A 135 19.32 -10.19 42.26
N PHE A 136 18.92 -10.31 40.99
CA PHE A 136 19.36 -11.40 40.12
C PHE A 136 20.66 -11.06 39.38
N VAL A 137 20.83 -9.80 39.00
CA VAL A 137 22.03 -9.30 38.30
C VAL A 137 23.27 -9.38 39.20
N ASP A 138 23.13 -9.06 40.49
CA ASP A 138 24.21 -9.10 41.47
C ASP A 138 24.77 -10.54 41.67
N ARG A 139 23.91 -11.57 41.56
CA ARG A 139 24.34 -12.99 41.60
C ARG A 139 25.21 -13.37 40.40
N LEU A 140 25.01 -12.70 39.27
CA LEU A 140 25.76 -12.90 38.02
C LEU A 140 27.03 -12.05 37.96
N ARG A 141 27.33 -11.25 39.00
CA ARG A 141 28.46 -10.30 39.04
C ARG A 141 28.44 -9.28 37.90
N LEU A 142 27.25 -8.86 37.49
CA LEU A 142 27.04 -7.82 36.47
C LEU A 142 26.53 -6.53 37.14
N SER A 143 26.68 -5.38 36.50
CA SER A 143 26.15 -4.10 37.00
C SER A 143 24.72 -3.83 36.51
N SER A 144 24.38 -4.27 35.29
CA SER A 144 23.02 -4.21 34.75
C SER A 144 22.80 -5.25 33.65
N LEU A 145 21.57 -5.73 33.50
CA LEU A 145 21.17 -6.57 32.38
C LEU A 145 19.80 -6.13 31.87
N ALA A 146 19.73 -5.77 30.60
CA ALA A 146 18.49 -5.41 29.92
C ALA A 146 18.35 -6.20 28.62
N LEU A 147 17.17 -6.77 28.40
CA LEU A 147 16.82 -7.45 27.16
C LEU A 147 15.82 -6.58 26.43
N LYS A 148 16.01 -6.40 25.13
CA LYS A 148 15.08 -5.68 24.26
C LYS A 148 14.83 -6.51 23.01
N LEU A 149 13.56 -6.78 22.74
CA LEU A 149 13.07 -7.30 21.47
C LEU A 149 12.41 -6.15 20.74
N GLN A 150 12.78 -5.92 19.49
CA GLN A 150 12.17 -4.91 18.62
C GLN A 150 11.79 -5.57 17.30
N ALA A 151 10.60 -5.26 16.80
CA ALA A 151 10.18 -5.61 15.46
C ALA A 151 9.71 -4.36 14.72
N SER A 152 10.13 -4.21 13.47
CA SER A 152 9.76 -3.09 12.60
C SER A 152 9.06 -3.60 11.34
N ASN A 153 8.18 -2.77 10.78
CA ASN A 153 7.26 -3.08 9.68
C ASN A 153 6.46 -4.36 9.97
N VAL A 154 5.84 -4.45 11.14
CA VAL A 154 5.26 -5.69 11.64
C VAL A 154 4.03 -6.12 10.84
N ALA A 155 3.11 -5.18 10.60
CA ALA A 155 1.85 -5.49 9.92
C ALA A 155 1.20 -4.26 9.26
N LEU A 156 0.57 -4.49 8.11
CA LEU A 156 -0.38 -3.55 7.50
C LEU A 156 -1.77 -3.86 8.04
N LEU A 157 -2.32 -2.96 8.87
CA LEU A 157 -3.59 -3.16 9.56
C LEU A 157 -4.78 -2.80 8.68
N TYR A 158 -4.63 -1.78 7.84
CA TYR A 158 -5.65 -1.32 6.92
C TYR A 158 -5.01 -0.89 5.60
N ALA A 159 -5.65 -1.24 4.49
CA ALA A 159 -5.34 -0.76 3.16
C ALA A 159 -6.58 -0.84 2.26
N ASP A 160 -6.65 0.01 1.25
CA ASP A 160 -7.76 0.02 0.30
C ASP A 160 -7.84 -1.29 -0.51
N LYS A 161 -9.05 -1.84 -0.64
CA LYS A 161 -9.32 -3.10 -1.34
C LYS A 161 -9.01 -3.02 -2.84
N LYS A 162 -9.11 -1.84 -3.46
CA LYS A 162 -8.80 -1.61 -4.88
C LYS A 162 -7.34 -1.87 -5.22
N LEU A 163 -6.43 -1.83 -4.24
CA LEU A 163 -5.02 -2.18 -4.44
C LEU A 163 -4.83 -3.68 -4.72
N ASN A 164 -5.84 -4.54 -4.49
CA ASN A 164 -5.82 -5.97 -4.81
C ASN A 164 -4.57 -6.71 -4.30
N GLY A 165 -4.05 -6.30 -3.14
CA GLY A 165 -2.85 -6.87 -2.50
C GLY A 165 -1.53 -6.18 -2.88
N ALA A 166 -1.56 -5.15 -3.72
CA ALA A 166 -0.44 -4.23 -3.87
C ALA A 166 -0.29 -3.37 -2.60
N LEU A 167 0.94 -2.95 -2.32
CA LEU A 167 1.22 -2.05 -1.20
C LEU A 167 0.71 -0.64 -1.51
N PRO A 168 0.15 0.07 -0.51
CA PRO A 168 -0.37 1.42 -0.68
C PRO A 168 0.74 2.48 -0.83
N TYR A 169 1.97 2.16 -0.41
CA TYR A 169 3.16 3.01 -0.51
C TYR A 169 4.04 2.59 -1.69
N ASP A 170 4.91 3.50 -2.14
CA ASP A 170 5.78 3.30 -3.29
C ASP A 170 6.86 2.24 -3.07
N TYR A 171 7.53 1.85 -4.16
CA TYR A 171 8.36 0.66 -4.36
C TYR A 171 9.51 0.39 -3.37
N ASP A 172 9.76 1.28 -2.39
CA ASP A 172 10.68 1.01 -1.29
C ASP A 172 10.01 0.08 -0.27
N TYR A 173 9.93 -1.20 -0.66
CA TYR A 173 9.57 -2.27 0.24
C TYR A 173 10.61 -2.36 1.35
N GLN A 174 10.22 -1.97 2.55
CA GLN A 174 11.01 -2.25 3.74
C GLN A 174 10.61 -3.64 4.28
N PRO A 175 11.54 -4.61 4.31
CA PRO A 175 11.23 -5.93 4.85
C PRO A 175 10.90 -5.85 6.34
N HIS A 176 10.17 -6.84 6.82
CA HIS A 176 9.93 -7.01 8.25
C HIS A 176 11.28 -7.29 8.93
N SER A 177 11.62 -6.53 9.96
CA SER A 177 12.88 -6.71 10.68
C SER A 177 12.62 -7.04 12.14
N TYR A 178 13.33 -8.04 12.67
CA TYR A 178 13.28 -8.42 14.07
C TYR A 178 14.68 -8.32 14.65
N ILE A 179 14.83 -7.53 15.70
CA ILE A 179 16.10 -7.27 16.36
C ILE A 179 15.96 -7.68 17.82
N PHE A 180 16.85 -8.57 18.24
CA PHE A 180 17.05 -8.88 19.65
C PHE A 180 18.33 -8.21 20.13
N THR A 181 18.25 -7.49 21.24
CA THR A 181 19.38 -6.78 21.83
C THR A 181 19.45 -7.13 23.31
N ALA A 182 20.61 -7.60 23.74
CA ALA A 182 20.95 -7.74 25.15
C ALA A 182 21.99 -6.69 25.50
N THR A 183 21.66 -5.81 26.44
CA THR A 183 22.59 -4.81 26.98
C THR A 183 23.08 -5.30 28.33
N VAL A 184 24.39 -5.47 28.43
CA VAL A 184 25.08 -5.92 29.64
C VAL A 184 25.96 -4.78 30.14
N GLY A 185 25.75 -4.37 31.39
CA GLY A 185 26.70 -3.57 32.14
C GLY A 185 27.63 -4.49 32.91
N LEU A 186 28.94 -4.30 32.72
CA LEU A 186 29.99 -4.88 33.56
C LEU A 186 30.12 -4.09 34.87
#